data_AF-A0A0V0TN19-F1
#
_entry.id   AF-A0A0V0TN19-F1
#
_cell.length_a   1.000
_cell.length_b   1.000
_cell.length_c   1.000
_cell.angle_alpha   90.00
_cell.angle_beta   90.00
_cell.angle_gamma   90.00
#
_symmetry.space_group_name_H-M   'P 1'
#
loop_
_entity.id
_entity.type
_entity.pdbx_description
1 polymer ?
#
loop_
_entity_poly.entity_id
_entity_poly.type
_entity_poly.pdbx_seq_one_letter_code
_entity_poly.pdbx_strand_id
1 'polypeptide(L)'
;MTLYFSGISWTLVYDTIYAHQDKADDSIIGLKSTALKFGDNTKPYLSLFGSSMITSLAITGLMTDQTWPYYVGLLLTSCHIGWQIGTLDINNPADCWKKFSTNRYLGLILFMSIVASNLLK
;
A
#
# COMPACT_ATOMS: atom_id res chain seq x y z
N MET A 1 1.88 -7.53 16.51
CA MET A 1 0.68 -7.91 15.72
C MET A 1 0.23 -6.81 14.77
N THR A 2 0.09 -5.57 15.23
CA THR A 2 -0.29 -4.40 14.41
C THR A 2 0.66 -4.15 13.22
N LEU A 3 1.98 -4.23 13.43
CA LEU A 3 2.95 -4.12 12.33
C LEU A 3 2.76 -5.19 11.25
N TYR A 4 2.55 -6.45 11.64
CA TYR A 4 2.30 -7.55 10.70
C TYR A 4 0.99 -7.34 9.92
N PHE A 5 -0.07 -6.88 10.59
CA PHE A 5 -1.34 -6.58 9.94
C PHE A 5 -1.22 -5.41 8.96
N SER A 6 -0.38 -4.42 9.26
CA SER A 6 -0.03 -3.38 8.29
C SER A 6 0.65 -3.96 7.04
N GLY A 7 1.62 -4.85 7.23
CA GLY A 7 2.29 -5.55 6.13
C GLY A 7 1.31 -6.31 5.24
N ILE A 8 0.39 -7.09 5.83
CA ILE A 8 -0.66 -7.80 5.09
C ILE A 8 -1.54 -6.81 4.32
N SER A 9 -1.98 -5.73 4.96
CA SER A 9 -2.82 -4.71 4.32
C SER A 9 -2.09 -4.03 3.15
N TRP A 10 -0.79 -3.78 3.28
CA TRP A 10 0.04 -3.25 2.21
C TRP A 10 0.17 -4.23 1.04
N THR A 11 0.40 -5.51 1.33
CA THR A 11 0.41 -6.58 0.32
C THR A 11 -0.88 -6.64 -0.46
N LEU A 12 -2.03 -6.58 0.22
CA LEU A 12 -3.33 -6.53 -0.45
C LEU A 12 -3.47 -5.31 -1.38
N VAL A 13 -2.90 -4.15 -1.02
CA VAL A 13 -2.91 -2.97 -1.89
C VAL A 13 -2.09 -3.20 -3.15
N TYR A 14 -0.80 -3.52 -3.03
CA TYR A 14 0.06 -3.61 -4.21
C TYR A 14 -0.21 -4.84 -5.07
N ASP A 15 -0.58 -5.99 -4.47
CA ASP A 15 -0.94 -7.20 -5.23
C ASP A 15 -2.24 -7.00 -6.00
N THR A 16 -3.20 -6.27 -5.44
CA THR A 16 -4.44 -5.96 -6.17
C THR A 16 -4.19 -5.00 -7.34
N ILE A 17 -3.29 -4.03 -7.18
CA ILE A 17 -2.86 -3.17 -8.30
C ILE A 17 -2.17 -4.01 -9.38
N TYR A 18 -1.26 -4.91 -8.97
CA TYR A 18 -0.57 -5.81 -9.87
C TYR A 18 -1.53 -6.78 -10.59
N ALA A 19 -2.54 -7.29 -9.91
CA ALA A 19 -3.57 -8.13 -10.53
C ALA A 19 -4.35 -7.41 -11.65
N HIS A 20 -4.46 -6.07 -11.62
CA HIS A 20 -5.07 -5.32 -12.73
C HIS A 20 -4.17 -5.24 -13.96
N GLN A 21 -2.86 -5.41 -13.80
CA GLN A 21 -1.92 -5.54 -14.93
C GLN A 21 -2.17 -6.84 -15.70
N ASP A 22 -2.42 -7.94 -14.98
CA ASP A 22 -2.57 -9.28 -15.55
C ASP A 22 -4.06 -9.65 -15.80
N LYS A 23 -4.98 -8.70 -15.61
CA LYS A 23 -6.45 -8.90 -15.65
C LYS A 23 -6.96 -9.60 -16.92
N ALA A 24 -6.39 -9.26 -18.08
CA ALA A 24 -6.79 -9.85 -19.37
C ALA A 24 -6.39 -11.32 -19.45
N ASP A 25 -5.14 -11.63 -19.08
CA ASP A 25 -4.61 -12.98 -19.09
C ASP A 25 -5.30 -13.87 -18.05
N ASP A 26 -5.52 -13.33 -16.85
CA ASP A 26 -6.30 -13.97 -15.78
C ASP A 26 -7.70 -14.38 -16.24
N SER A 27 -8.37 -13.50 -17.00
CA SER A 27 -9.71 -13.77 -17.51
C SER A 27 -9.72 -14.89 -18.56
N ILE A 28 -8.67 -14.99 -19.38
CA ILE A 28 -8.57 -16.03 -20.43
C ILE A 28 -8.43 -17.41 -19.79
N ILE A 29 -7.63 -17.53 -18.73
CA ILE A 29 -7.39 -18.81 -18.05
C ILE A 29 -8.41 -19.12 -16.94
N GLY A 30 -9.37 -18.23 -16.71
CA GLY A 30 -10.41 -18.39 -15.68
C GLY A 30 -9.89 -18.25 -14.25
N LEU A 31 -8.79 -17.53 -14.04
CA LEU A 31 -8.24 -17.26 -12.71
C LEU A 31 -9.18 -16.31 -11.95
N LYS A 32 -9.38 -16.53 -10.65
CA LYS A 32 -10.24 -15.68 -9.79
C LYS A 32 -9.43 -14.62 -9.05
N SER A 33 -8.74 -13.75 -9.78
CA SER A 33 -7.90 -12.72 -9.17
C SER A 33 -8.71 -11.62 -8.48
N THR A 34 -8.06 -10.85 -7.60
CA THR A 34 -8.67 -9.72 -6.89
C THR A 34 -9.12 -8.63 -7.85
N ALA A 35 -8.41 -8.44 -8.97
CA ALA A 35 -8.79 -7.51 -10.02
C ALA A 35 -10.14 -7.87 -10.65
N LEU A 36 -10.39 -9.15 -10.92
CA LEU A 36 -11.67 -9.63 -11.44
C LEU A 36 -12.77 -9.60 -10.36
N LYS A 37 -12.43 -9.95 -9.11
CA LYS A 37 -13.39 -9.94 -7.99
C LYS A 37 -13.87 -8.53 -7.63
N PHE A 38 -12.96 -7.57 -7.56
CA PHE A 38 -13.29 -6.19 -7.18
C PHE A 38 -13.78 -5.36 -8.37
N GLY A 39 -13.28 -5.63 -9.58
CA GLY A 39 -13.68 -4.94 -10.80
C GLY A 39 -13.59 -3.42 -10.63
N ASP A 40 -14.67 -2.71 -10.98
CA ASP A 40 -14.75 -1.25 -10.90
C ASP A 40 -14.74 -0.71 -9.45
N ASN A 41 -15.05 -1.56 -8.46
CA ASN A 41 -15.02 -1.20 -7.04
C ASN A 41 -13.62 -1.31 -6.42
N THR A 42 -12.57 -1.52 -7.23
CA THR A 42 -11.20 -1.69 -6.74
C THR A 42 -10.73 -0.53 -5.87
N LYS A 43 -10.94 0.73 -6.29
CA LYS A 43 -10.45 1.90 -5.54
C LYS A 43 -11.00 1.96 -4.10
N PRO A 44 -12.30 1.77 -3.85
CA PRO A 44 -12.82 1.61 -2.49
C PRO A 44 -12.12 0.53 -1.65
N TYR A 45 -11.89 -0.66 -2.19
CA TYR A 45 -11.19 -1.74 -1.47
C TYR A 45 -9.73 -1.39 -1.20
N LEU A 46 -9.03 -0.80 -2.17
CA LEU A 46 -7.66 -0.31 -1.96
C LEU A 46 -7.61 0.77 -0.88
N SER A 47 -8.59 1.69 -0.85
CA SER A 47 -8.68 2.71 0.19
C SER A 47 -8.92 2.12 1.57
N LEU A 48 -9.73 1.06 1.68
CA LEU A 48 -9.94 0.32 2.93
C LEU A 48 -8.64 -0.35 3.40
N PHE A 49 -7.94 -1.07 2.53
CA PHE A 49 -6.66 -1.71 2.87
C PHE A 49 -5.58 -0.67 3.19
N GLY A 50 -5.47 0.40 2.41
CA GLY A 50 -4.55 1.51 2.65
C GLY A 50 -4.82 2.21 3.99
N SER A 51 -6.07 2.49 4.32
CA SER A 51 -6.44 3.08 5.61
C SER A 51 -6.13 2.13 6.78
N SER A 52 -6.36 0.83 6.59
CA SER A 52 -6.05 -0.21 7.58
C SER A 52 -4.53 -0.33 7.81
N MET A 53 -3.74 -0.25 6.74
CA MET A 53 -2.28 -0.22 6.76
C MET A 53 -1.76 0.98 7.55
N ILE A 54 -2.20 2.20 7.22
CA ILE A 54 -1.76 3.44 7.87
C ILE A 54 -2.17 3.48 9.35
N THR A 55 -3.41 3.09 9.66
CA THR A 55 -3.89 3.02 11.06
C THR A 55 -3.05 2.05 11.88
N SER A 56 -2.72 0.89 11.31
CA SER A 56 -1.92 -0.12 12.01
C SER A 56 -0.46 0.30 12.21
N LEU A 57 0.11 1.08 11.27
CA LEU A 57 1.41 1.72 11.47
C LEU A 57 1.33 2.77 12.57
N ALA A 58 0.31 3.65 12.56
CA ALA A 58 0.12 4.65 13.59
C ALA A 58 0.07 4.02 14.99
N ILE A 59 -0.70 2.94 15.17
CA ILE A 59 -0.78 2.19 16.42
C ILE A 59 0.59 1.58 16.77
N THR A 60 1.31 1.01 15.78
CA THR A 60 2.66 0.46 16.01
C THR A 60 3.64 1.53 16.50
N GLY A 61 3.60 2.73 15.91
CA GLY A 61 4.43 3.85 16.32
C GLY A 61 4.18 4.25 17.77
N LEU A 62 2.90 4.35 18.15
CA LEU A 62 2.48 4.64 19.53
C LEU A 62 2.90 3.53 20.51
N MET A 63 2.70 2.26 20.16
CA MET A 63 3.06 1.12 21.01
C MET A 63 4.57 0.93 21.20
N THR A 64 5.38 1.57 20.36
CA THR A 64 6.84 1.47 20.40
C THR A 64 7.49 2.80 20.73
N ASP A 65 6.73 3.79 21.22
CA ASP A 65 7.22 5.12 21.60
C ASP A 65 8.15 5.76 20.55
N GLN A 66 7.75 5.71 19.27
CA GLN A 66 8.55 6.30 18.19
C GLN A 66 8.64 7.82 18.31
N THR A 67 9.74 8.39 17.81
CA THR A 67 9.96 9.84 17.80
C THR A 67 9.40 10.49 16.53
N TRP A 68 9.43 11.81 16.46
CA TRP A 68 8.81 12.59 15.37
C TRP A 68 9.20 12.18 13.93
N PRO A 69 10.43 11.70 13.60
CA PRO A 69 10.77 11.30 12.23
C PRO A 69 9.92 10.14 11.72
N TYR A 70 9.52 9.22 12.60
CA TYR A 70 8.63 8.12 12.26
C TYR A 70 7.28 8.65 11.73
N TYR A 71 6.69 9.62 12.43
CA TYR A 71 5.39 10.19 12.08
C TYR A 71 5.44 11.04 10.80
N VAL A 72 6.59 11.68 10.51
CA VAL A 72 6.82 12.30 9.19
C VAL A 72 6.85 11.25 8.09
N GLY A 73 7.56 10.13 8.30
CA GLY A 73 7.54 9.01 7.35
C GLY A 73 6.15 8.41 7.18
N LEU A 74 5.36 8.31 8.25
CA LEU A 74 3.98 7.85 8.21
C LEU A 74 3.09 8.79 7.38
N LEU A 75 3.24 10.11 7.55
CA LEU A 75 2.54 11.11 6.75
C LEU A 75 2.89 10.99 5.27
N LEU A 76 4.19 10.91 4.93
CA LEU A 76 4.66 10.72 3.56
C LEU A 76 4.13 9.43 2.94
N THR A 77 4.11 8.34 3.72
CA THR A 77 3.54 7.05 3.32
C THR A 77 2.04 7.17 3.04
N SER A 78 1.30 7.86 3.91
CA SER A 78 -0.14 8.09 3.72
C SER A 78 -0.43 8.92 2.47
N CYS A 79 0.31 10.00 2.24
CA CYS A 79 0.21 10.81 1.03
C CYS A 79 0.54 9.99 -0.24
N HIS A 80 1.57 9.15 -0.19
CA HIS A 80 1.97 8.30 -1.32
C HIS A 80 0.88 7.28 -1.65
N ILE A 81 0.32 6.58 -0.66
CA ILE A 81 -0.80 5.65 -0.86
C ILE A 81 -2.04 6.38 -1.40
N GLY A 82 -2.38 7.54 -0.83
CA GLY A 82 -3.51 8.36 -1.29
C GLY A 82 -3.36 8.78 -2.75
N TRP A 83 -2.17 9.23 -3.15
CA TRP A 83 -1.85 9.52 -4.55
C TRP A 83 -1.93 8.27 -5.43
N GLN A 84 -1.36 7.16 -4.98
CA GLN A 84 -1.33 5.90 -5.74
C GLN A 84 -2.75 5.44 -6.06
N ILE A 85 -3.63 5.37 -5.06
CA ILE A 85 -5.03 4.93 -5.21
C ILE A 85 -5.85 5.96 -5.99
N GLY A 86 -5.71 7.25 -5.68
CA GLY A 86 -6.52 8.30 -6.29
C GLY A 86 -6.29 8.40 -7.80
N THR A 87 -5.03 8.31 -8.22
CA THR A 87 -4.64 8.47 -9.64
C THR A 87 -4.49 7.16 -10.40
N LEU A 88 -4.72 6.00 -9.76
CA LEU A 88 -4.68 4.69 -10.42
C LEU A 88 -5.71 4.60 -11.54
N ASP A 89 -5.29 4.15 -12.70
CA ASP A 89 -6.16 3.68 -13.78
C ASP A 89 -6.10 2.15 -13.88
N ILE A 90 -7.14 1.50 -13.36
CA ILE A 90 -7.25 0.02 -13.29
C ILE A 90 -7.43 -0.63 -14.67
N ASN A 91 -7.73 0.15 -15.71
CA ASN A 91 -7.88 -0.36 -17.07
C ASN A 91 -6.63 -0.11 -17.92
N ASN A 92 -5.59 0.49 -17.34
CA ASN A 92 -4.32 0.74 -18.00
C ASN A 92 -3.21 -0.08 -17.34
N PRO A 93 -2.82 -1.24 -17.92
CA PRO A 93 -1.76 -2.09 -17.38
C PRO A 93 -0.42 -1.37 -17.18
N ALA A 94 -0.08 -0.40 -18.04
CA ALA A 94 1.15 0.37 -17.89
C ALA A 94 1.10 1.33 -16.69
N ASP A 95 -0.06 1.93 -16.40
CA ASP A 95 -0.26 2.69 -15.16
C ASP A 95 -0.21 1.76 -13.94
N CYS A 96 -0.88 0.60 -14.00
CA CYS A 96 -0.85 -0.41 -12.93
C CYS A 96 0.58 -0.83 -12.59
N TRP A 97 1.40 -1.16 -13.59
CA TRP A 97 2.82 -1.47 -13.39
C TRP A 97 3.59 -0.29 -12.78
N LYS A 98 3.37 0.92 -13.30
CA LYS A 98 4.01 2.13 -12.77
C LYS A 98 3.66 2.32 -11.30
N LYS A 99 2.39 2.21 -10.92
CA LYS A 99 1.92 2.31 -9.52
C LYS A 99 2.48 1.19 -8.67
N PHE A 100 2.45 -0.05 -9.13
CA PHE A 100 3.05 -1.19 -8.43
C PHE A 100 4.53 -0.93 -8.13
N SER A 101 5.30 -0.48 -9.13
CA SER A 101 6.74 -0.21 -9.01
C SER A 101 7.08 0.88 -7.99
N THR A 102 6.17 1.83 -7.70
CA THR A 102 6.43 2.87 -6.70
C THR A 102 6.43 2.35 -5.28
N ASN A 103 5.89 1.15 -5.00
CA ASN A 103 5.87 0.56 -3.66
C ASN A 103 7.27 0.36 -3.06
N ARG A 104 8.33 0.21 -3.88
CA ARG A 104 9.72 0.19 -3.39
C ARG A 104 10.09 1.46 -2.63
N TYR A 105 9.60 2.63 -3.09
CA TYR A 105 9.86 3.90 -2.43
C TYR A 105 9.06 4.03 -1.14
N LEU A 106 7.86 3.45 -1.09
CA LEU A 106 7.08 3.38 0.14
C LEU A 106 7.84 2.60 1.22
N GLY A 107 8.33 1.40 0.88
CA GLY A 107 9.16 0.60 1.79
C GLY A 107 10.41 1.35 2.26
N LEU A 108 11.08 2.06 1.34
CA LEU A 108 12.25 2.88 1.68
C LEU A 108 11.91 4.04 2.63
N ILE A 109 10.80 4.76 2.41
CA ILE A 109 10.35 5.86 3.28
C ILE A 109 10.11 5.34 4.70
N LEU A 110 9.38 4.23 4.85
CA LEU A 110 9.10 3.63 6.15
C LEU A 110 10.38 3.12 6.83
N PHE A 111 11.27 2.47 6.09
CA PHE A 111 12.53 1.99 6.64
C PHE A 111 13.39 3.14 7.17
N MET A 112 13.58 4.18 6.35
CA MET A 112 14.37 5.36 6.74
C MET A 112 13.75 6.10 7.92
N SER A 113 12.43 6.21 8.00
CA SER A 113 11.77 6.87 9.12
C SER A 113 11.91 6.10 10.42
N ILE A 114 11.86 4.76 10.38
CA ILE A 114 12.12 3.90 11.53
C ILE A 114 13.57 4.05 11.98
N VAL A 115 14.54 3.97 11.07
CA VAL A 115 15.96 4.14 11.41
C VAL A 115 16.21 5.52 12.03
N ALA A 116 15.75 6.59 11.38
CA ALA A 116 15.92 7.95 11.88
C ALA A 116 15.26 8.16 13.25
N SER A 117 14.08 7.57 13.46
CA SER A 117 13.38 7.64 14.74
C SER A 117 14.16 6.97 15.87
N ASN A 118 14.74 5.78 15.62
CA ASN A 118 15.54 5.07 16.61
C ASN A 118 16.89 5.74 16.91
N LEU A 119 17.44 6.53 15.98
CA LEU A 119 18.65 7.32 16.25
C LEU A 119 18.40 8.50 17.20
N LEU A 120 17.14 8.91 17.37
CA LEU A 120 16.73 10.00 18.27
C LEU A 120 16.11 9.48 19.58
N LYS A 121 16.04 8.16 19.76
CA LYS A 121 15.64 7.54 21.02
C LYS A 121 16.83 7.42 21.95
#